data_AF-A0A9E5I3B5-F1
#
_entry.id   AF-A0A9E5I3B5-F1
#
_cell.length_a   1.000
_cell.length_b   1.000
_cell.length_c   1.000
_cell.angle_alpha   90.00
_cell.angle_beta   90.00
_cell.angle_gamma   90.00
#
_symmetry.space_group_name_H-M   'P 1'
#
loop_
_entity.id
_entity.type
_entity.pdbx_description
1 polymer ?
#
loop_
_entity_poly.entity_id
_entity_poly.type
_entity_poly.pdbx_seq_one_letter_code
_entity_poly.pdbx_strand_id
1 'polypeptide(L)' 'MDLVREHHPGRKLQSFDFRAIRPTFDIHRMKVNAALDGDDPSGQTLRVWSEDHEGWLTMQAKAILSP' A
#
# COMPACT_ATOMS: atom_id res chain seq x y z
N MET A 1 -0.81 1.25 -7.47
CA MET A 1 -1.08 2.43 -8.34
C MET A 1 -2.54 2.84 -8.23
N ASP A 2 -3.49 1.93 -8.42
CA ASP A 2 -4.91 2.31 -8.46
C ASP A 2 -5.45 2.86 -7.13
N LEU A 3 -5.07 2.27 -5.99
CA LEU A 3 -5.46 2.78 -4.67
C LEU A 3 -5.09 4.26 -4.46
N VAL A 4 -3.90 4.67 -4.94
CA VAL A 4 -3.45 6.08 -4.89
C VAL A 4 -4.29 6.96 -5.80
N ARG A 5 -4.59 6.50 -7.02
CA ARG A 5 -5.39 7.26 -7.98
C ARG A 5 -6.82 7.49 -7.49
N GLU A 6 -7.39 6.49 -6.81
CA GLU A 6 -8.73 6.54 -6.25
C GLU A 6 -8.83 7.45 -5.02
N HIS A 7 -7.83 7.44 -4.12
CA HIS A 7 -7.92 8.10 -2.82
C HIS A 7 -7.12 9.41 -2.72
N HIS A 8 -6.17 9.65 -3.61
CA HIS A 8 -5.32 10.86 -3.65
C HIS A 8 -5.32 11.48 -5.05
N PRO A 9 -6.48 11.97 -5.54
CA PRO A 9 -6.56 12.57 -6.86
C PRO A 9 -5.59 13.76 -6.98
N GLY A 10 -4.88 13.84 -8.11
CA GLY A 10 -3.88 14.88 -8.37
C GLY A 10 -2.46 14.54 -7.89
N ARG A 11 -2.29 13.56 -7.00
CA ARG A 11 -0.96 13.09 -6.58
C ARG A 11 -0.53 11.86 -7.36
N LYS A 12 0.76 11.72 -7.59
CA LYS A 12 1.35 10.56 -8.31
C LYS A 12 2.21 9.74 -7.36
N LEU A 13 2.30 8.44 -7.61
CA LEU A 13 3.27 7.60 -6.91
C LEU A 13 4.68 7.94 -7.41
N GLN A 14 5.55 8.39 -6.52
CA GLN A 14 6.94 8.72 -6.81
C GLN A 14 7.87 7.53 -6.59
N SER A 15 7.68 6.79 -5.50
CA SER A 15 8.42 5.55 -5.23
C SER A 15 7.55 4.51 -4.54
N PHE A 16 7.94 3.24 -4.69
CA PHE A 16 7.27 2.11 -4.07
C PHE A 16 8.29 1.02 -3.70
N ASP A 17 8.58 0.92 -2.41
CA ASP A 17 9.53 -0.05 -1.86
C ASP A 17 8.74 -1.14 -1.14
N PHE A 18 8.78 -2.37 -1.64
CA PHE A 18 7.98 -3.47 -1.12
C PHE A 18 8.82 -4.67 -0.72
N ARG A 19 8.27 -5.45 0.21
CA ARG A 19 8.76 -6.77 0.59
C ARG A 19 7.62 -7.77 0.50
N ALA A 20 7.78 -8.79 -0.32
CA ALA A 20 6.95 -9.98 -0.29
C ALA A 20 7.29 -10.79 0.98
N ILE A 21 6.26 -11.10 1.77
CA ILE A 21 6.40 -11.88 3.00
C ILE A 21 6.01 -13.33 2.76
N ARG A 22 4.92 -13.55 2.02
CA ARG A 22 4.46 -14.88 1.59
C ARG A 22 3.53 -14.77 0.36
N PRO A 23 3.31 -15.86 -0.39
CA PRO A 23 2.39 -15.85 -1.52
C PRO A 23 0.96 -15.48 -1.13
N THR A 24 0.23 -14.87 -2.07
CA THR A 24 -1.24 -14.73 -2.03
C THR A 24 -1.79 -15.36 -3.30
N PHE A 25 -2.84 -16.18 -3.18
CA PHE A 25 -3.49 -16.82 -4.33
C PHE A 25 -4.80 -16.10 -4.64
N ASP A 26 -5.12 -15.95 -5.92
CA ASP A 26 -6.28 -15.23 -6.45
C ASP A 26 -7.59 -16.03 -6.40
N ILE A 27 -7.54 -17.28 -5.93
CA ILE A 27 -8.72 -18.12 -5.68
C ILE A 27 -9.65 -17.56 -4.58
N HIS A 28 -9.13 -16.64 -3.76
CA HIS A 28 -9.91 -15.89 -2.79
C HIS A 28 -9.60 -14.40 -2.88
N ARG A 29 -10.52 -13.56 -2.40
CA ARG A 29 -10.31 -12.11 -2.36
C ARG A 29 -9.16 -11.78 -1.42
N MET A 30 -8.16 -11.08 -1.94
CA MET A 30 -7.13 -10.42 -1.16
C MET A 30 -7.53 -8.99 -0.82
N LYS A 31 -6.96 -8.45 0.25
CA LYS A 31 -7.10 -7.03 0.61
C LYS A 31 -5.79 -6.31 0.36
N VAL A 32 -5.86 -5.11 -0.20
CA VAL A 32 -4.76 -4.16 -0.29
C VAL A 32 -5.18 -2.93 0.46
N ASN A 33 -4.38 -2.56 1.46
CA ASN A 33 -4.68 -1.47 2.38
C ASN A 33 -3.57 -0.42 2.31
N ALA A 34 -3.91 0.82 2.61
CA ALA A 34 -2.94 1.88 2.82
C ALA A 34 -3.40 2.84 3.90
N ALA A 35 -2.43 3.45 4.58
CA ALA A 35 -2.65 4.54 5.53
C ALA A 35 -1.50 5.54 5.42
N LEU A 36 -1.77 6.81 5.73
CA LEU A 36 -0.70 7.78 5.95
C LEU A 36 0.27 7.26 7.01
N ASP A 37 1.56 7.49 6.75
CA ASP A 37 2.59 7.23 7.74
C ASP A 37 2.54 8.33 8.81
N GLY A 38 2.19 7.94 10.05
CA GLY A 38 2.03 8.89 11.15
C GLY A 38 3.34 9.53 11.58
N ASP A 39 4.47 8.91 11.22
CA ASP A 39 5.82 9.39 11.52
C ASP A 39 6.36 10.34 10.44
N ASP A 40 5.67 10.50 9.31
CA ASP A 40 6.05 11.43 8.24
C ASP A 40 5.23 12.74 8.31
N PRO A 41 5.81 13.85 8.82
CA PRO A 41 5.10 15.11 8.96
C PRO A 41 4.75 15.76 7.60
N SER A 42 5.35 15.31 6.49
CA SER A 42 5.05 15.84 5.17
C SER A 42 3.72 15.32 4.60
N GLY A 43 3.16 14.24 5.16
CA GLY A 43 1.92 13.63 4.68
C GLY A 43 2.05 13.05 3.26
N GLN A 44 3.27 12.74 2.83
CA GLN A 44 3.55 12.21 1.49
C GLN A 44 3.78 10.71 1.50
N THR A 45 4.11 10.16 2.65
CA THR A 45 4.37 8.73 2.83
C THR A 45 3.10 7.97 3.17
N LEU A 46 2.88 6.87 2.46
CA LEU A 46 1.88 5.86 2.81
C LEU A 46 2.58 4.57 3.25
N ARG A 47 2.07 3.96 4.32
CA ARG A 47 2.30 2.55 4.65
C ARG A 47 1.27 1.74 3.90
N VAL A 48 1.72 0.72 3.16
CA VAL A 48 0.87 -0.14 2.34
C VAL A 48 1.08 -1.58 2.76
N TRP A 49 0.02 -2.37 2.81
CA TRP A 49 0.10 -3.79 3.10
C TRP A 49 -0.98 -4.58 2.39
N SER A 50 -0.76 -5.87 2.21
CA SER A 50 -1.80 -6.80 1.74
C SER A 50 -2.01 -7.96 2.70
N GLU A 51 -3.24 -8.45 2.69
CA GLU A 51 -3.69 -9.61 3.47
C GLU A 51 -4.37 -10.62 2.55
N ASP A 52 -4.18 -11.91 2.81
CA ASP A 52 -5.02 -12.94 2.18
C ASP A 52 -6.41 -13.01 2.83
N HIS A 53 -7.23 -13.96 2.37
CA HIS A 53 -8.58 -14.20 2.85
C HIS A 53 -8.67 -14.61 4.33
N GLU A 54 -7.59 -15.16 4.90
CA GLU A 54 -7.49 -15.49 6.33
C GLU A 54 -6.99 -14.30 7.16
N GLY A 55 -6.64 -13.19 6.51
CA GLY A 55 -6.24 -11.96 7.17
C GLY A 55 -4.75 -11.87 7.51
N TRP A 56 -3.88 -12.77 7.03
CA TRP A 56 -2.46 -12.60 7.31
C TRP A 56 -1.72 -11.76 6.30
N LEU A 57 -0.72 -11.05 6.79
CA LEU A 57 0.18 -10.22 6.02
C LEU A 57 0.88 -11.03 4.92
N THR A 58 0.81 -10.54 3.69
CA THR A 58 1.43 -11.16 2.52
C THR A 58 2.45 -10.26 1.84
N MET A 59 2.27 -8.95 1.93
CA MET A 59 3.22 -7.93 1.51
C MET A 59 3.14 -6.72 2.42
N GLN A 60 4.28 -6.08 2.62
CA GLN A 60 4.39 -4.75 3.22
C GLN A 60 5.16 -3.83 2.28
N ALA A 61 4.81 -2.55 2.24
CA ALA A 61 5.48 -1.56 1.42
C ALA A 61 5.40 -0.15 2.00
N LYS A 62 6.33 0.68 1.55
CA LYS A 62 6.32 2.13 1.71
C LYS A 62 6.11 2.77 0.33
N ALA A 63 5.13 3.66 0.22
CA ALA A 63 4.85 4.43 -0.98
C ALA A 63 5.09 5.91 -0.70
N ILE A 64 5.80 6.60 -1.60
CA ILE A 64 5.96 8.06 -1.52
C ILE A 64 5.13 8.68 -2.64
N LEU A 65 4.32 9.67 -2.29
CA LEU A 65 3.52 10.44 -3.23
C LEU A 65 4.24 11.72 -3.62
N SER A 66 4.04 12.18 -4.85
CA SER A 66 4.44 13.52 -5.26
C SER A 66 3.78 14.57 -4.34
N PRO A 67 4.38 15.75 -4.18
CA PRO A 67 3.72 16.89 -3.53
C PRO A 67 2.30 17.11 -4.06
#